data_AF-A0AAE1ILG1-F1
#
_entry.id   AF-A0AAE1ILG1-F1
#
_cell.length_a   1.000
_cell.length_b   1.000
_cell.length_c   1.000
_cell.angle_alpha   90.00
_cell.angle_beta   90.00
_cell.angle_gamma   90.00
#
_symmetry.space_group_name_H-M   'P 1'
#
loop_
_entity.id
_entity.type
_entity.pdbx_description
1 polymer ?
#
loop_
_entity_poly.entity_id
_entity_poly.type
_entity_poly.pdbx_seq_one_letter_code
_entity_poly.pdbx_strand_id
1 'polypeptide(L)'
;MSAWQATGVLFGVFPLVVAALENHQKLATRLKLFAKTKTEYMKCRNELTLQQLTFTRHLKRLLLPLVDSEKVQELIDRPTGEAWRDASMVELLEKRLGDSFQLYQEYIEGMNHVMDELYHELALNDESVQSKLLDASQKRPATVSRIRSAFGKDDLSFQLFRLHFSNGESVRCKLFAELQAYNDKLDKLLDSSDKLSALEQRKFSREQETAIDKHSSQHGTVIA
;
A
#
# COMPACT_ATOMS: atom_id res chain seq x y z
N MET A 1 5.75 3.37 17.57
CA MET A 1 6.58 2.66 16.57
C MET A 1 7.27 3.73 15.76
N SER A 2 8.51 3.51 15.28
CA SER A 2 9.06 4.45 14.30
C SER A 2 8.46 4.15 12.93
N ALA A 3 8.24 5.16 12.09
CA ALA A 3 7.66 4.94 10.77
C ALA A 3 8.46 3.99 9.88
N TRP A 4 9.75 3.77 10.14
CA TRP A 4 10.55 2.76 9.43
C TRP A 4 10.20 1.32 9.83
N GLN A 5 9.80 1.11 11.08
CA GLN A 5 9.14 -0.13 11.47
C GLN A 5 7.77 -0.26 10.78
N ALA A 6 7.08 0.87 10.56
CA ALA A 6 5.76 0.91 9.91
C ALA A 6 5.84 0.64 8.39
N THR A 7 6.82 1.16 7.64
CA THR A 7 7.04 0.81 6.22
C THR A 7 7.17 -0.70 6.05
N GLY A 8 7.82 -1.34 7.03
CA GLY A 8 7.97 -2.77 7.06
C GLY A 8 6.68 -3.55 7.22
N VAL A 9 5.83 -3.07 8.12
CA VAL A 9 4.48 -3.61 8.32
C VAL A 9 3.65 -3.41 7.06
N LEU A 10 3.75 -2.26 6.39
CA LEU A 10 2.90 -1.89 5.25
C LEU A 10 2.98 -2.91 4.11
N PHE A 11 4.19 -3.24 3.68
CA PHE A 11 4.40 -4.27 2.67
C PHE A 11 4.11 -5.68 3.16
N GLY A 12 4.22 -5.95 4.46
CA GLY A 12 3.74 -7.22 5.03
C GLY A 12 2.23 -7.36 4.90
N VAL A 13 1.48 -6.25 5.01
CA VAL A 13 0.02 -6.24 4.93
C VAL A 13 -0.50 -6.36 3.49
N PHE A 14 0.19 -5.82 2.48
CA PHE A 14 -0.23 -5.93 1.07
C PHE A 14 -0.52 -7.39 0.63
N PRO A 15 0.42 -8.36 0.76
CA PRO A 15 0.16 -9.77 0.46
C PRO A 15 -0.98 -10.38 1.26
N LEU A 16 -1.18 -9.96 2.51
CA LEU A 16 -2.28 -10.45 3.36
C LEU A 16 -3.64 -9.96 2.85
N VAL A 17 -3.75 -8.70 2.45
CA VAL A 17 -4.97 -8.14 1.84
C VAL A 17 -5.26 -8.81 0.50
N VAL A 18 -4.24 -9.07 -0.33
CA VAL A 18 -4.39 -9.84 -1.58
C VAL A 18 -4.90 -11.26 -1.28
N ALA A 19 -4.30 -11.96 -0.31
CA ALA A 19 -4.72 -13.31 0.07
C ALA A 19 -6.16 -13.35 0.62
N ALA A 20 -6.54 -12.34 1.41
CA ALA A 20 -7.90 -12.17 1.91
C ALA A 20 -8.92 -12.00 0.76
N LEU A 21 -8.61 -11.14 -0.21
CA LEU A 21 -9.40 -10.97 -1.44
C LEU A 21 -9.52 -12.28 -2.24
N GLU A 22 -8.42 -13.01 -2.45
CA GLU A 22 -8.45 -14.28 -3.17
C GLU A 22 -9.31 -15.33 -2.47
N ASN A 23 -9.28 -15.37 -1.13
CA ASN A 23 -10.10 -16.28 -0.34
C ASN A 23 -11.59 -15.97 -0.52
N HIS A 24 -11.96 -14.68 -0.53
CA HIS A 24 -13.32 -14.24 -0.88
C HIS A 24 -13.75 -14.70 -2.28
N GLN A 25 -12.88 -14.59 -3.28
CA GLN A 25 -13.18 -15.04 -4.65
C GLN A 25 -13.44 -16.55 -4.69
N LYS A 26 -12.61 -17.34 -4.00
CA LYS A 26 -12.76 -18.80 -3.91
C LYS A 26 -14.08 -19.19 -3.23
N LEU A 27 -14.48 -18.50 -2.16
CA LEU A 27 -15.76 -18.71 -1.49
C LEU A 27 -16.94 -18.33 -2.40
N ALA A 28 -16.91 -17.16 -3.05
CA ALA A 28 -17.94 -16.74 -4.00
C ALA A 28 -18.10 -17.71 -5.18
N THR A 29 -16.98 -18.28 -5.65
CA THR A 29 -16.93 -19.28 -6.72
C THR A 29 -17.63 -20.58 -6.29
N ARG A 30 -17.31 -21.09 -5.09
CA ARG A 30 -17.95 -22.28 -4.52
C ARG A 30 -19.46 -22.11 -4.35
N LEU A 31 -19.89 -20.90 -3.99
CA LEU A 31 -21.30 -20.55 -3.76
C LEU A 31 -22.05 -20.12 -5.04
N LYS A 32 -21.43 -20.20 -6.23
CA LYS A 32 -22.01 -19.82 -7.53
C LYS A 32 -22.50 -18.36 -7.64
N LEU A 33 -21.86 -17.42 -6.93
CA LEU A 33 -22.28 -16.01 -6.77
C LEU A 33 -21.81 -15.06 -7.91
N PHE A 34 -21.70 -15.58 -9.13
CA PHE A 34 -20.58 -15.26 -10.02
C PHE A 34 -20.58 -13.91 -10.75
N ALA A 35 -21.71 -13.25 -10.98
CA ALA A 35 -21.71 -12.11 -11.92
C ALA A 35 -21.30 -10.78 -11.24
N LYS A 36 -22.16 -10.23 -10.36
CA LYS A 36 -21.91 -8.92 -9.71
C LYS A 36 -20.71 -8.97 -8.74
N THR A 37 -20.60 -10.05 -7.96
CA THR A 37 -19.52 -10.27 -7.00
C THR A 37 -18.15 -10.36 -7.68
N LYS A 38 -18.07 -10.97 -8.88
CA LYS A 38 -16.81 -11.08 -9.62
C LYS A 38 -16.34 -9.73 -10.13
N THR A 39 -17.25 -8.87 -10.61
CA THR A 39 -16.90 -7.52 -11.06
C THR A 39 -16.33 -6.68 -9.92
N GLU A 40 -17.01 -6.67 -8.77
CA GLU A 40 -16.55 -5.91 -7.60
C GLU A 40 -15.24 -6.46 -7.01
N TYR A 41 -15.09 -7.78 -6.99
CA TYR A 41 -13.81 -8.41 -6.66
C TYR A 41 -12.68 -7.96 -7.60
N MET A 42 -12.91 -8.00 -8.91
CA MET A 42 -11.88 -7.63 -9.90
C MET A 42 -11.50 -6.15 -9.75
N LYS A 43 -12.46 -5.27 -9.48
CA LYS A 43 -12.17 -3.85 -9.19
C LYS A 43 -11.28 -3.71 -7.96
N CYS A 44 -11.66 -4.32 -6.82
CA CYS A 44 -10.89 -4.25 -5.58
C CYS A 44 -9.46 -4.80 -5.76
N ARG A 45 -9.32 -5.93 -6.47
CA ARG A 45 -8.02 -6.54 -6.75
C ARG A 45 -7.16 -5.65 -7.65
N ASN A 46 -7.73 -5.12 -8.72
CA ASN A 46 -6.99 -4.25 -9.65
C ASN A 46 -6.56 -2.96 -8.95
N GLU A 47 -7.41 -2.37 -8.13
CA GLU A 47 -7.09 -1.19 -7.33
C GLU A 47 -5.96 -1.48 -6.35
N LEU A 48 -6.06 -2.56 -5.57
CA LEU A 48 -4.98 -2.94 -4.65
C LEU A 48 -3.65 -3.19 -5.37
N THR A 49 -3.71 -3.84 -6.55
CA THR A 49 -2.53 -4.07 -7.39
C THR A 49 -1.91 -2.75 -7.87
N LEU A 50 -2.75 -1.79 -8.27
CA LEU A 50 -2.31 -0.45 -8.65
C LEU A 50 -1.64 0.25 -7.47
N GLN A 51 -2.28 0.27 -6.31
CA GLN A 51 -1.74 0.92 -5.11
C GLN A 51 -0.41 0.29 -4.66
N GLN A 52 -0.28 -1.04 -4.71
CA GLN A 52 0.98 -1.74 -4.42
C GLN A 52 2.08 -1.35 -5.41
N LEU A 53 1.76 -1.32 -6.70
CA LEU A 53 2.72 -0.97 -7.76
C LEU A 53 3.17 0.49 -7.64
N THR A 54 2.25 1.41 -7.37
CA THR A 54 2.54 2.82 -7.13
C THR A 54 3.48 2.99 -5.93
N PHE A 55 3.14 2.37 -4.80
CA PHE A 55 3.97 2.43 -3.60
C PHE A 55 5.37 1.82 -3.81
N THR A 56 5.45 0.68 -4.51
CA THR A 56 6.72 0.04 -4.85
C THR A 56 7.60 0.95 -5.71
N ARG A 57 7.02 1.60 -6.72
CA ARG A 57 7.75 2.56 -7.59
C ARG A 57 8.20 3.79 -6.81
N HIS A 58 7.33 4.30 -5.94
CA HIS A 58 7.64 5.41 -5.04
C HIS A 58 8.87 5.09 -4.18
N LEU A 59 8.91 3.93 -3.53
CA LEU A 59 10.07 3.56 -2.72
C LEU A 59 11.34 3.33 -3.55
N LYS A 60 11.23 2.77 -4.76
CA LYS A 60 12.40 2.70 -5.66
C LYS A 60 12.96 4.08 -5.95
N ARG A 61 12.10 5.08 -6.22
CA ARG A 61 12.52 6.48 -6.43
C ARG A 61 13.20 7.07 -5.19
N LEU A 62 12.67 6.76 -3.99
CA LEU A 62 13.24 7.21 -2.72
C LEU A 62 14.61 6.58 -2.44
N LEU A 63 14.79 5.29 -2.70
CA LEU A 63 15.95 4.51 -2.25
C LEU A 63 17.09 4.43 -3.27
N LEU A 64 16.82 4.41 -4.58
CA LEU A 64 17.85 4.22 -5.61
C LEU A 64 19.00 5.25 -5.57
N PRO A 65 18.76 6.54 -5.23
CA PRO A 65 19.86 7.49 -5.05
C PRO A 65 20.63 7.34 -3.72
N LEU A 66 20.18 6.49 -2.80
CA LEU A 66 20.79 6.30 -1.48
C LEU A 66 21.61 5.01 -1.39
N VAL A 67 21.15 3.94 -2.05
CA VAL A 67 21.76 2.60 -1.99
C VAL A 67 21.73 1.91 -3.36
N ASP A 68 22.53 0.85 -3.52
CA ASP A 68 22.57 0.07 -4.75
C ASP A 68 21.26 -0.70 -5.03
N SER A 69 21.11 -1.16 -6.27
CA SER A 69 19.87 -1.78 -6.72
C SER A 69 19.56 -3.10 -5.99
N GLU A 70 20.60 -3.84 -5.63
CA GLU A 70 20.51 -5.06 -4.81
C GLU A 70 19.93 -4.76 -3.43
N LYS A 71 20.42 -3.72 -2.75
CA LYS A 71 19.91 -3.31 -1.43
C LYS A 71 18.48 -2.77 -1.52
N VAL A 72 18.15 -2.01 -2.56
CA VAL A 72 16.76 -1.57 -2.81
C VAL A 72 15.82 -2.78 -2.90
N GLN A 73 16.22 -3.79 -3.66
CA GLN A 73 15.40 -4.98 -3.84
C GLN A 73 15.28 -5.78 -2.53
N GLU A 74 16.36 -5.92 -1.77
CA GLU A 74 16.34 -6.53 -0.42
C GLU A 74 15.34 -5.81 0.51
N LEU A 75 15.36 -4.48 0.54
CA LEU A 75 14.48 -3.67 1.39
C LEU A 75 13.00 -3.82 0.99
N ILE A 76 12.70 -3.89 -0.30
CA ILE A 76 11.33 -4.10 -0.80
C ILE A 76 10.83 -5.51 -0.50
N ASP A 77 11.69 -6.52 -0.69
CA ASP A 77 11.33 -7.93 -0.48
C ASP A 77 11.26 -8.32 1.00
N ARG A 78 12.03 -7.62 1.86
CA ARG A 78 12.09 -7.82 3.31
C ARG A 78 11.73 -6.54 4.04
N PRO A 79 10.45 -6.14 3.97
CA PRO A 79 10.03 -4.86 4.50
C PRO A 79 10.17 -4.78 6.03
N THR A 80 9.92 -5.88 6.76
CA THR A 80 10.13 -5.93 8.22
C THR A 80 11.58 -6.28 8.63
N GLY A 81 12.51 -6.34 7.66
CA GLY A 81 13.89 -6.76 7.88
C GLY A 81 14.71 -5.76 8.70
N GLU A 82 15.80 -6.25 9.30
CA GLU A 82 16.73 -5.43 10.09
C GLU A 82 17.36 -4.29 9.28
N ALA A 83 17.43 -4.44 7.95
CA ALA A 83 17.94 -3.42 7.03
C ALA A 83 17.16 -2.09 7.09
N TRP A 84 15.86 -2.11 7.43
CA TRP A 84 15.06 -0.90 7.66
C TRP A 84 15.26 -0.30 9.06
N ARG A 85 15.86 -1.05 9.98
CA ARG A 85 16.13 -0.63 11.37
C ARG A 85 17.57 -0.14 11.57
N ASP A 86 18.40 -0.25 10.54
CA ASP A 86 19.76 0.26 10.55
C ASP A 86 19.75 1.78 10.71
N ALA A 87 20.43 2.29 11.74
CA ALA A 87 20.54 3.71 12.02
C ALA A 87 21.11 4.49 10.82
N SER A 88 22.04 3.89 10.07
CA SER A 88 22.61 4.51 8.88
C SER A 88 21.58 4.73 7.77
N MET A 89 20.61 3.82 7.62
CA MET A 89 19.50 3.98 6.67
C MET A 89 18.58 5.12 7.08
N VAL A 90 18.29 5.22 8.38
CA VAL A 90 17.45 6.30 8.92
C VAL A 90 18.10 7.66 8.66
N GLU A 91 19.39 7.80 8.92
CA GLU A 91 20.14 9.03 8.66
C GLU A 91 20.15 9.40 7.16
N LEU A 92 20.30 8.42 6.26
CA LEU A 92 20.23 8.65 4.81
C LEU A 92 18.85 9.16 4.38
N LEU A 93 17.78 8.58 4.92
CA LEU A 93 16.41 8.98 4.63
C LEU A 93 16.11 10.38 5.19
N GLU A 94 16.57 10.67 6.40
CA GLU A 94 16.42 11.99 7.04
C GLU A 94 17.13 13.06 6.23
N LYS A 95 18.39 12.80 5.84
CA LYS A 95 19.14 13.71 4.98
C LYS A 95 18.47 13.94 3.62
N ARG A 96 17.86 12.92 3.04
CA ARG A 96 17.20 13.02 1.73
C ARG A 96 15.87 13.79 1.80
N LEU A 97 15.05 13.46 2.80
CA LEU A 97 13.71 14.04 2.92
C LEU A 97 13.75 15.41 3.59
N GLY A 98 14.82 15.72 4.32
CA GLY A 98 15.01 17.02 4.95
C GLY A 98 13.87 17.37 5.88
N ASP A 99 13.30 18.56 5.69
CA ASP A 99 12.16 19.07 6.47
C ASP A 99 10.87 18.26 6.29
N SER A 100 10.73 17.53 5.18
CA SER A 100 9.57 16.67 4.92
C SER A 100 9.62 15.32 5.63
N PHE A 101 10.73 14.97 6.29
CA PHE A 101 10.94 13.67 6.90
C PHE A 101 9.85 13.29 7.90
N GLN A 102 9.53 14.16 8.86
CA GLN A 102 8.51 13.89 9.87
C GLN A 102 7.13 13.68 9.24
N LEU A 103 6.73 14.54 8.29
CA LEU A 103 5.43 14.42 7.64
C LEU A 103 5.34 13.17 6.75
N TYR A 104 6.45 12.77 6.14
CA TYR A 104 6.55 11.52 5.39
C TYR A 104 6.30 10.31 6.30
N GLN A 105 6.89 10.31 7.49
CA GLN A 105 6.70 9.26 8.49
C GLN A 105 5.22 9.16 8.91
N GLU A 106 4.57 10.29 9.20
CA GLU A 106 3.14 10.34 9.55
C GLU A 106 2.24 9.79 8.42
N TYR A 107 2.58 10.07 7.16
CA TYR A 107 1.83 9.52 6.01
C TYR A 107 1.99 8.01 5.85
N ILE A 108 3.20 7.47 6.06
CA ILE A 108 3.42 6.02 6.04
C ILE A 108 2.65 5.33 7.17
N GLU A 109 2.63 5.91 8.37
CA GLU A 109 1.87 5.38 9.51
C GLU A 109 0.36 5.40 9.25
N GLY A 110 -0.16 6.50 8.69
CA GLY A 110 -1.56 6.58 8.28
C GLY A 110 -1.92 5.55 7.19
N MET A 111 -1.04 5.37 6.20
CA MET A 111 -1.23 4.38 5.14
C MET A 111 -1.26 2.94 5.70
N ASN A 112 -0.43 2.65 6.70
CA ASN A 112 -0.47 1.37 7.43
C ASN A 112 -1.80 1.12 8.11
N HIS A 113 -2.32 2.13 8.80
CA HIS A 113 -3.60 2.01 9.48
C HIS A 113 -4.74 1.72 8.49
N VAL A 114 -4.78 2.44 7.37
CA VAL A 114 -5.76 2.19 6.30
C VAL A 114 -5.64 0.78 5.73
N MET A 115 -4.42 0.28 5.53
CA MET A 115 -4.19 -1.08 5.03
C MET A 115 -4.61 -2.16 6.04
N ASP A 116 -4.44 -1.91 7.34
CA ASP A 116 -4.89 -2.80 8.42
C ASP A 116 -6.43 -2.83 8.51
N GLU A 117 -7.09 -1.67 8.42
CA GLU A 117 -8.54 -1.60 8.33
C GLU A 117 -9.08 -2.31 7.08
N LEU A 118 -8.41 -2.11 5.94
CA LEU A 118 -8.76 -2.78 4.68
C LEU A 118 -8.57 -4.29 4.79
N TYR A 119 -7.51 -4.75 5.47
CA TYR A 119 -7.32 -6.15 5.80
C TYR A 119 -8.48 -6.68 6.64
N HIS A 120 -8.87 -6.01 7.73
CA HIS A 120 -9.96 -6.48 8.58
C HIS A 120 -11.33 -6.50 7.89
N GLU A 121 -11.59 -5.53 7.01
CA GLU A 121 -12.79 -5.49 6.18
C GLU A 121 -12.84 -6.65 5.16
N LEU A 122 -11.68 -7.09 4.67
CA LEU A 122 -11.54 -8.15 3.66
C LEU A 122 -11.19 -9.52 4.23
N ALA A 123 -10.72 -9.63 5.47
CA ALA A 123 -10.20 -10.87 6.03
C ALA A 123 -11.29 -11.85 6.43
N LEU A 124 -12.58 -11.47 6.36
CA LEU A 124 -13.67 -12.23 6.99
C LEU A 124 -13.25 -12.63 8.41
N ASN A 125 -13.16 -11.64 9.31
CA ASN A 125 -13.14 -11.95 10.74
C ASN A 125 -14.47 -12.61 11.10
N ASP A 126 -14.58 -13.91 10.80
CA ASP A 126 -15.54 -14.75 11.46
C ASP A 126 -15.14 -16.22 11.32
N GLU A 127 -14.46 -16.73 12.33
CA GLU A 127 -14.52 -18.15 12.68
C GLU A 127 -15.98 -18.64 12.67
N SER A 128 -16.98 -17.77 12.92
CA SER A 128 -18.38 -18.13 12.78
C SER A 128 -18.82 -18.40 11.33
N VAL A 129 -18.26 -17.74 10.31
CA VAL A 129 -18.58 -18.01 8.91
C VAL A 129 -17.88 -19.29 8.45
N GLN A 130 -16.61 -19.50 8.82
CA GLN A 130 -15.90 -20.75 8.50
C GLN A 130 -16.46 -21.98 9.25
N SER A 131 -16.70 -21.88 10.56
CA SER A 131 -17.26 -22.99 11.36
C SER A 131 -18.68 -23.37 10.91
N LYS A 132 -19.54 -22.39 10.59
CA LYS A 132 -20.90 -22.65 10.10
C LYS A 132 -20.91 -23.21 8.68
N LEU A 133 -19.91 -22.88 7.85
CA LEU A 133 -19.72 -23.50 6.53
C LEU A 133 -19.22 -24.96 6.63
N LEU A 134 -18.36 -25.26 7.60
CA LEU A 134 -17.91 -26.63 7.88
C LEU A 134 -19.04 -27.51 8.44
N ASP A 135 -19.85 -26.97 9.35
CA ASP A 135 -21.05 -27.65 9.90
C ASP A 135 -22.12 -27.91 8.85
N ALA A 136 -22.27 -27.01 7.87
CA ALA A 136 -23.18 -27.19 6.75
C ALA A 136 -22.73 -28.31 5.78
N SER A 137 -21.42 -28.59 5.71
CA SER A 137 -20.86 -29.60 4.82
C SER A 137 -20.89 -31.04 5.37
N GLN A 138 -21.12 -31.22 6.68
CA GLN A 138 -20.98 -32.53 7.35
C GLN A 138 -22.28 -33.31 7.61
N LYS A 139 -23.48 -32.75 7.38
CA LYS A 139 -24.75 -33.47 7.64
C LYS A 139 -25.42 -33.99 6.37
N ARG A 140 -25.31 -35.30 6.12
CA ARG A 140 -26.20 -36.04 5.20
C ARG A 140 -27.55 -36.34 5.89
N PRO A 141 -28.69 -36.35 5.16
CA PRO A 141 -30.01 -36.37 5.78
C PRO A 141 -30.49 -37.80 6.04
N ALA A 142 -30.95 -38.08 7.26
CA ALA A 142 -31.84 -39.18 7.55
C ALA A 142 -33.28 -38.64 7.68
N THR A 143 -34.10 -39.03 6.70
CA THR A 143 -35.52 -39.36 6.77
C THR A 143 -36.48 -38.42 7.54
N VAL A 144 -37.25 -37.66 6.74
CA VAL A 144 -38.67 -37.29 6.90
C VAL A 144 -39.10 -36.72 8.26
N SER A 145 -39.42 -35.41 8.30
CA SER A 145 -40.80 -34.94 8.47
C SER A 145 -40.86 -33.42 8.57
N ARG A 146 -41.61 -32.84 7.63
CA ARG A 146 -42.50 -31.66 7.68
C ARG A 146 -42.14 -30.53 8.67
N ILE A 147 -42.12 -29.32 8.12
CA ILE A 147 -41.89 -27.98 8.72
C ILE A 147 -40.44 -27.47 8.58
N ARG A 148 -40.01 -27.16 7.33
CA ARG A 148 -39.08 -26.06 7.00
C ARG A 148 -38.85 -25.97 5.48
N SER A 149 -39.83 -25.45 4.76
CA SER A 149 -39.72 -25.15 3.33
C SER A 149 -39.87 -23.65 3.11
N ALA A 150 -38.86 -22.89 3.50
CA ALA A 150 -38.53 -21.58 2.97
C ALA A 150 -37.09 -21.28 3.45
N PHE A 151 -36.19 -20.96 2.52
CA PHE A 151 -34.75 -20.72 2.73
C PHE A 151 -33.92 -21.99 2.96
N GLY A 152 -33.45 -22.57 1.85
CA GLY A 152 -32.38 -23.56 1.88
C GLY A 152 -31.14 -22.98 2.55
N LYS A 153 -30.39 -23.79 3.29
CA LYS A 153 -29.20 -23.35 4.04
C LYS A 153 -28.16 -22.65 3.15
N ASP A 154 -28.07 -23.06 1.89
CA ASP A 154 -27.22 -22.45 0.87
C ASP A 154 -27.66 -21.01 0.52
N ASP A 155 -28.96 -20.71 0.58
CA ASP A 155 -29.53 -19.39 0.33
C ASP A 155 -29.27 -18.42 1.50
N LEU A 156 -29.22 -18.92 2.74
CA LEU A 156 -28.87 -18.08 3.89
C LEU A 156 -27.39 -17.70 3.87
N SER A 157 -26.48 -18.64 3.57
CA SER A 157 -25.05 -18.33 3.39
C SER A 157 -24.81 -17.41 2.19
N PHE A 158 -25.58 -17.58 1.11
CA PHE A 158 -25.60 -16.70 -0.06
C PHE A 158 -25.98 -15.27 0.33
N GLN A 159 -27.07 -15.11 1.08
CA GLN A 159 -27.57 -13.79 1.48
C GLN A 159 -26.64 -13.13 2.48
N LEU A 160 -26.07 -13.87 3.43
CA LEU A 160 -25.08 -13.37 4.38
C LEU A 160 -23.81 -12.90 3.67
N PHE A 161 -23.21 -13.73 2.80
CA PHE A 161 -22.00 -13.34 2.07
C PHE A 161 -22.23 -12.10 1.20
N ARG A 162 -23.36 -12.06 0.47
CA ARG A 162 -23.72 -10.91 -0.35
C ARG A 162 -23.97 -9.67 0.50
N LEU A 163 -24.67 -9.81 1.63
CA LEU A 163 -24.95 -8.70 2.54
C LEU A 163 -23.65 -8.16 3.15
N HIS A 164 -22.74 -9.01 3.63
CA HIS A 164 -21.46 -8.57 4.19
C HIS A 164 -20.60 -7.87 3.13
N PHE A 165 -20.41 -8.50 1.97
CA PHE A 165 -19.57 -7.92 0.93
C PHE A 165 -20.18 -6.65 0.33
N SER A 166 -21.49 -6.59 0.12
CA SER A 166 -22.18 -5.39 -0.39
C SER A 166 -22.30 -4.28 0.67
N ASN A 167 -22.53 -4.60 1.95
CA ASN A 167 -22.56 -3.60 3.01
C ASN A 167 -21.18 -2.95 3.22
N GLY A 168 -20.11 -3.72 3.01
CA GLY A 168 -18.73 -3.26 3.07
C GLY A 168 -18.26 -2.43 1.86
N GLU A 169 -19.03 -2.36 0.77
CA GLU A 169 -18.59 -1.71 -0.47
C GLU A 169 -18.25 -0.23 -0.26
N SER A 170 -19.10 0.51 0.46
CA SER A 170 -18.83 1.92 0.77
C SER A 170 -17.60 2.11 1.66
N VAL A 171 -17.38 1.19 2.62
CA VAL A 171 -16.21 1.23 3.51
C VAL A 171 -14.94 0.95 2.71
N ARG A 172 -14.91 -0.13 1.92
CA ARG A 172 -13.77 -0.45 1.04
C ARG A 172 -13.46 0.66 0.05
N CYS A 173 -14.47 1.25 -0.58
CA CYS A 173 -14.25 2.39 -1.50
C CYS A 173 -13.60 3.59 -0.80
N LYS A 174 -14.00 3.89 0.45
CA LYS A 174 -13.36 4.94 1.24
C LYS A 174 -11.91 4.57 1.58
N LEU A 175 -11.67 3.36 2.06
CA LEU A 175 -10.33 2.87 2.40
C LEU A 175 -9.39 2.89 1.18
N PHE A 176 -9.86 2.47 0.00
CA PHE A 176 -9.08 2.57 -1.23
C PHE A 176 -8.80 4.03 -1.63
N ALA A 177 -9.76 4.92 -1.49
CA ALA A 177 -9.56 6.35 -1.76
C ALA A 177 -8.56 6.99 -0.78
N GLU A 178 -8.59 6.60 0.49
CA GLU A 178 -7.62 7.05 1.49
C GLU A 178 -6.22 6.49 1.20
N LEU A 179 -6.12 5.22 0.81
CA LEU A 179 -4.86 4.58 0.39
C LEU A 179 -4.25 5.31 -0.82
N GLN A 180 -5.07 5.64 -1.81
CA GLN A 180 -4.65 6.44 -2.96
C GLN A 180 -4.19 7.84 -2.53
N ALA A 181 -4.94 8.51 -1.65
CA ALA A 181 -4.59 9.85 -1.17
C ALA A 181 -3.24 9.85 -0.42
N TYR A 182 -2.91 8.80 0.33
CA TYR A 182 -1.59 8.67 0.96
C TYR A 182 -0.48 8.47 -0.08
N ASN A 183 -0.66 7.60 -1.07
CA ASN A 183 0.30 7.45 -2.17
C ASN A 183 0.54 8.79 -2.90
N ASP A 184 -0.52 9.53 -3.23
CA ASP A 184 -0.41 10.84 -3.89
C ASP A 184 0.33 11.87 -3.01
N LYS A 185 0.08 11.87 -1.70
CA LYS A 185 0.77 12.74 -0.74
C LYS A 185 2.26 12.41 -0.63
N LEU A 186 2.61 11.13 -0.54
CA LEU A 186 4.01 10.67 -0.48
C LEU A 186 4.76 11.06 -1.76
N ASP A 187 4.17 10.84 -2.92
CA ASP A 187 4.75 11.24 -4.21
C ASP A 187 4.94 12.75 -4.30
N LYS A 188 3.95 13.54 -3.84
CA LYS A 188 4.05 15.00 -3.83
C LYS A 188 5.17 15.51 -2.94
N LEU A 189 5.36 14.92 -1.75
CA LEU A 189 6.47 15.28 -0.86
C LEU A 189 7.82 15.02 -1.53
N LEU A 190 8.01 13.81 -2.06
CA LEU A 190 9.26 13.43 -2.70
C LEU A 190 9.54 14.29 -3.94
N ASP A 191 8.52 14.55 -4.76
CA ASP A 191 8.64 15.41 -5.94
C ASP A 191 9.01 16.85 -5.60
N SER A 192 8.43 17.40 -4.52
CA SER A 192 8.79 18.73 -4.03
C SER A 192 10.24 18.80 -3.53
N SER A 193 10.71 17.78 -2.81
CA SER A 193 12.10 17.68 -2.32
C SER A 193 13.10 17.56 -3.48
N ASP A 194 12.82 16.68 -4.45
CA ASP A 194 13.68 16.49 -5.63
C ASP A 194 13.78 17.79 -6.44
N LYS A 195 12.66 18.51 -6.63
CA LYS A 195 12.63 19.80 -7.32
C LYS A 195 13.41 20.88 -6.58
N LEU A 196 13.26 20.96 -5.27
CA LEU A 196 14.00 21.93 -4.45
C LEU A 196 15.52 21.67 -4.53
N SER A 197 15.93 20.41 -4.35
CA SER A 197 17.33 19.98 -4.46
C SER A 197 17.92 20.35 -5.83
N ALA A 198 17.17 20.14 -6.92
CA ALA A 198 17.62 20.50 -8.26
C ALA A 198 17.75 22.03 -8.46
N LEU A 199 16.88 22.83 -7.84
CA LEU A 199 16.97 24.30 -7.89
C LEU A 199 18.18 24.82 -7.10
N GLU A 200 18.47 24.24 -5.94
CA GLU A 200 19.65 24.59 -5.13
C GLU A 200 20.95 24.27 -5.87
N GLN A 201 21.05 23.09 -6.48
CA GLN A 201 22.21 22.71 -7.31
C GLN A 201 22.40 23.69 -8.48
N ARG A 202 21.33 24.07 -9.18
CA ARG A 202 21.39 25.05 -10.28
C ARG A 202 21.85 26.43 -9.81
N LYS A 203 21.39 26.87 -8.63
CA LYS A 203 21.82 28.14 -8.04
C LYS A 203 23.32 28.10 -7.74
N PHE A 204 23.79 27.04 -7.10
CA PHE A 204 25.21 26.86 -6.77
C PHE A 204 26.11 26.85 -8.03
N SER A 205 25.72 26.14 -9.09
CA SER A 205 26.45 26.14 -10.35
C SER A 205 26.54 27.52 -10.99
N ARG A 206 25.45 28.30 -11.01
CA ARG A 206 25.47 29.69 -11.53
C ARG A 206 26.38 30.60 -10.71
N GLU A 207 26.36 30.48 -9.39
CA GLU A 207 27.23 31.28 -8.52
C GLU A 207 28.70 30.97 -8.79
N GLN A 208 29.07 29.70 -9.02
CA GLN A 208 30.43 29.33 -9.45
C GLN A 208 30.80 29.89 -10.82
N GLU A 209 29.93 29.79 -11.83
CA GLU A 209 30.18 30.34 -13.18
C GLU A 209 30.43 31.85 -13.12
N THR A 210 29.59 32.59 -12.40
CA THR A 210 29.76 34.05 -12.26
C THR A 210 31.03 34.45 -11.49
N ALA A 211 31.50 33.61 -10.56
CA ALA A 211 32.76 33.83 -9.87
C ALA A 211 33.97 33.60 -10.78
N ILE A 212 33.92 32.58 -11.64
CA ILE A 212 34.96 32.27 -12.63
C ILE A 212 35.07 33.37 -13.69
N ASP A 213 33.93 33.88 -14.18
CA ASP A 213 33.91 34.98 -15.17
C ASP A 213 34.49 36.27 -14.60
N LYS A 214 34.15 36.62 -13.35
CA LYS A 214 34.75 37.78 -12.67
C LYS A 214 36.27 37.65 -12.53
N HIS A 215 36.76 36.45 -12.23
CA HIS A 215 38.20 36.21 -12.05
C HIS A 215 38.96 36.21 -13.39
N SER A 216 38.30 35.81 -14.48
CA SER A 216 38.86 35.82 -15.85
C SER A 216 38.90 37.23 -16.46
N SER A 217 37.89 38.07 -16.20
CA SER A 217 37.91 39.48 -16.64
C SER A 217 38.97 40.33 -15.93
N GLN A 218 39.40 39.98 -14.71
CA GLN A 218 40.46 40.72 -14.00
C GLN A 218 41.87 40.48 -14.56
N HIS A 219 42.11 39.37 -15.27
CA HIS A 219 43.42 39.07 -15.87
C HIS A 219 43.55 39.52 -17.34
N GLY A 220 42.47 39.96 -17.99
CA GLY A 220 42.47 40.39 -19.39
C GLY A 220 42.84 41.86 -19.66
N THR A 221 43.07 42.68 -18.63
CA THR A 221 43.31 44.14 -18.78
C THR A 221 44.79 44.55 -18.75
N VAL A 222 45.73 43.61 -18.75
CA VAL A 222 47.18 43.93 -18.69
C VAL A 222 47.92 43.33 -19.89
N ILE A 223 47.66 43.79 -21.10
CA ILE A 223 48.67 43.86 -22.17
C ILE A 223 48.35 45.11 -23.03
N ALA A 224 49.24 46.10 -22.91
CA ALA A 224 49.30 47.30 -23.76
C ALA A 224 50.08 47.00 -25.05
#